data_AF-A0A7D3TD76-F1
#
_entry.id   AF-A0A7D3TD76-F1
#
_cell.length_a   1.000
_cell.length_b   1.000
_cell.length_c   1.000
_cell.angle_alpha   90.00
_cell.angle_beta   90.00
_cell.angle_gamma   90.00
#
_symmetry.space_group_name_H-M   'P 1'
#
loop_
_entity.id
_entity.type
_entity.pdbx_description
1 polymer ?
#
loop_
_entity_poly.entity_id
_entity_poly.type
_entity_poly.pdbx_seq_one_letter_code
_entity_poly.pdbx_strand_id
1 'polypeptide(L)'
;MSAIWLFTMDHKRIGVIYMILGIWGGFLGLGLSFLIRVNYFDPYFNVISSDVYNYVVTSHGVAMIFFFLMPVLVGGFGNYLLPLLLGLSDLNLPRLNALSVWLLVPSAVCFSLSMYGGAGVGWTFYPPLSASDYSGWGVDFLMFSLHLAGLSSLFGSLNFICTIWSAADSRVSERHSIIVWAYLFTSILLLGTLPVLAAGITMLLFDRNFGTVFFDPSGGGDPLLFQHMFWFFGHPEVYVLILPGFGMISHICTTLTGNDSLFGYGGLVLAMFAIVCLGSVVWAHHMFTVGLDLGTAVFFSSVTMIIGVPTGIKVFSWLYMLAGTRERLWDPIMWWIIGFVVLFTIGGVTGIVLSASVIDALFHDTWFVIAHFHYVLSLGSFSTVVISVIWWWPVFTGYSLNKYLLMAHWGVSMTGFNLCFFPMHFLGVYGLPRRVCSYEPCFQWLNTLCSMGAIFSVFSGFTLMYIVWESMAVCNRVINLWGGAHVVFNVLVNPIGAHSPYLHYPVCWVPSEIRRLGV
;
A
#
# COMPACT_ATOMS: atom_id res chain seq x y z
N MET A 1 -7.21 -22.86 -15.42
CA MET A 1 -7.00 -21.49 -15.96
C MET A 1 -6.93 -21.61 -17.47
N SER A 2 -7.76 -20.91 -18.25
CA SER A 2 -7.72 -21.01 -19.72
C SER A 2 -6.45 -20.34 -20.27
N ALA A 3 -5.96 -20.77 -21.43
CA ALA A 3 -4.77 -20.19 -22.10
C ALA A 3 -4.86 -18.65 -22.26
N ILE A 4 -6.08 -18.14 -22.42
CA ILE A 4 -6.42 -16.72 -22.49
C ILE A 4 -5.94 -15.90 -21.28
N TRP A 5 -5.95 -16.48 -20.08
CA TRP A 5 -5.52 -15.81 -18.84
C TRP A 5 -4.03 -16.00 -18.58
N LEU A 6 -3.47 -17.17 -18.94
CA LEU A 6 -2.05 -17.46 -18.72
C LEU A 6 -1.15 -16.60 -19.61
N PHE A 7 -1.52 -16.46 -20.89
CA PHE A 7 -0.76 -15.71 -21.89
C PHE A 7 -1.40 -14.36 -22.22
N THR A 8 -2.13 -13.78 -21.25
CA THR A 8 -2.79 -12.49 -21.45
C THR A 8 -1.76 -11.37 -21.57
N MET A 9 -2.03 -10.47 -22.51
CA MET A 9 -1.28 -9.23 -22.70
C MET A 9 -2.09 -8.00 -22.30
N ASP A 10 -3.39 -8.19 -22.11
CA ASP A 10 -4.36 -7.15 -21.79
C ASP A 10 -4.15 -6.60 -20.38
N HIS A 11 -3.94 -5.29 -20.27
CA HIS A 11 -3.68 -4.61 -19.00
C HIS A 11 -4.80 -4.80 -17.96
N LYS A 12 -6.07 -4.95 -18.37
CA LYS A 12 -7.19 -5.13 -17.42
C LYS A 12 -7.11 -6.51 -16.79
N ARG A 13 -6.92 -7.56 -17.59
CA ARG A 13 -6.72 -8.92 -17.08
C ARG A 13 -5.48 -9.04 -16.21
N ILE A 14 -4.37 -8.41 -16.60
CA ILE A 14 -3.15 -8.37 -15.78
C ILE A 14 -3.44 -7.67 -14.45
N GLY A 15 -4.15 -6.55 -14.46
CA GLY A 15 -4.60 -5.86 -13.25
C GLY A 15 -5.46 -6.75 -12.34
N VAL A 16 -6.37 -7.53 -12.92
CA VAL A 16 -7.18 -8.50 -12.16
C VAL A 16 -6.32 -9.62 -11.55
N ILE A 17 -5.32 -10.13 -12.28
CA ILE A 17 -4.39 -11.15 -11.73
C ILE A 17 -3.61 -10.57 -10.54
N TYR A 18 -3.11 -9.34 -10.64
CA TYR A 18 -2.48 -8.63 -9.53
C TYR A 18 -3.43 -8.51 -8.32
N MET A 19 -4.70 -8.16 -8.54
CA MET A 19 -5.69 -8.07 -7.46
C MET A 19 -5.93 -9.43 -6.78
N ILE A 20 -6.01 -10.53 -7.55
CA ILE A 20 -6.22 -11.87 -6.99
C ILE A 20 -5.02 -12.31 -6.13
N LEU A 21 -3.79 -12.16 -6.66
CA LEU A 21 -2.57 -12.46 -5.90
C LEU A 21 -2.45 -11.55 -4.67
N GLY A 22 -2.82 -10.29 -4.83
CA GLY A 22 -2.92 -9.30 -3.77
C GLY A 22 -3.84 -9.72 -2.63
N ILE A 23 -5.09 -10.06 -2.95
CA ILE A 23 -6.10 -10.50 -1.97
C ILE A 23 -5.63 -11.76 -1.23
N TRP A 24 -4.99 -12.71 -1.92
CA TRP A 24 -4.38 -13.86 -1.27
C TRP A 24 -3.32 -13.44 -0.23
N GLY A 25 -2.39 -12.57 -0.61
CA GLY A 25 -1.37 -12.03 0.31
C GLY A 25 -1.99 -11.25 1.47
N GLY A 26 -3.10 -10.54 1.22
CA GLY A 26 -3.86 -9.80 2.23
C GLY A 26 -4.49 -10.71 3.29
N PHE A 27 -5.14 -11.79 2.87
CA PHE A 27 -5.71 -12.77 3.81
C PHE A 27 -4.64 -13.57 4.55
N LEU A 28 -3.51 -13.87 3.90
CA LEU A 28 -2.34 -14.45 4.58
C LEU A 28 -1.83 -13.50 5.68
N GLY A 29 -1.59 -12.23 5.34
CA GLY A 29 -1.14 -11.21 6.28
C GLY A 29 -2.13 -10.98 7.43
N LEU A 30 -3.43 -10.94 7.13
CA LEU A 30 -4.51 -10.81 8.12
C LEU A 30 -4.56 -12.02 9.06
N GLY A 31 -4.40 -13.24 8.55
CA GLY A 31 -4.33 -14.46 9.35
C GLY A 31 -3.13 -14.47 10.29
N LEU A 32 -1.96 -14.05 9.81
CA LEU A 32 -0.75 -13.90 10.63
C LEU A 32 -0.93 -12.82 11.72
N SER A 33 -1.56 -11.69 11.37
CA SER A 33 -1.90 -10.63 12.33
C SER A 33 -2.83 -11.13 13.42
N PHE A 34 -3.87 -11.88 13.04
CA PHE A 34 -4.81 -12.47 13.99
C PHE A 34 -4.10 -13.41 14.96
N LEU A 35 -3.19 -14.25 14.45
CA LEU A 35 -2.40 -15.16 15.29
C LEU A 35 -1.51 -14.40 16.29
N ILE A 36 -0.86 -13.32 15.87
CA ILE A 36 -0.12 -12.42 16.78
C ILE A 36 -1.04 -11.92 17.88
N ARG A 37 -2.25 -11.46 17.55
CA ARG A 37 -3.19 -10.90 18.53
C ARG A 37 -3.80 -11.96 19.46
N VAL A 38 -4.00 -13.18 18.97
CA VAL A 38 -4.41 -14.31 19.81
C VAL A 38 -3.34 -14.64 20.85
N ASN A 39 -2.06 -14.50 20.50
CA ASN A 39 -0.96 -14.69 21.45
C ASN A 39 -0.97 -13.67 22.61
N TYR A 40 -1.62 -12.51 22.44
CA TYR A 40 -1.71 -11.45 23.44
C TYR A 40 -2.99 -11.48 24.30
N PHE A 41 -3.77 -12.56 24.28
CA PHE A 41 -4.91 -12.68 25.22
C PHE A 41 -4.47 -12.95 26.65
N ASP A 42 -3.35 -13.66 26.82
CA ASP A 42 -2.73 -13.92 28.11
C ASP A 42 -1.35 -13.24 28.19
N PRO A 43 -0.95 -12.68 29.34
CA PRO A 43 0.34 -12.01 29.49
C PRO A 43 1.56 -12.92 29.33
N TYR A 44 1.47 -14.19 29.71
CA TYR A 44 2.62 -15.10 29.79
C TYR A 44 2.44 -16.38 29.00
N PHE A 45 1.20 -16.82 28.77
CA PHE A 45 0.94 -18.00 27.97
C PHE A 45 0.99 -17.67 26.48
N ASN A 46 1.95 -18.28 25.78
CA ASN A 46 2.06 -18.17 24.34
C ASN A 46 1.33 -19.33 23.64
N VAL A 47 0.41 -19.01 22.73
CA VAL A 47 -0.29 -20.00 21.89
C VAL A 47 0.65 -20.64 20.88
N ILE A 48 1.65 -19.88 20.41
CA ILE A 48 2.73 -20.34 19.55
C ILE A 48 4.09 -20.13 20.25
N SER A 49 5.12 -20.88 19.89
CA SER A 49 6.44 -20.66 20.49
C SER A 49 7.02 -19.27 20.14
N SER A 50 7.97 -18.79 20.95
CA SER A 50 8.66 -17.51 20.73
C SER A 50 9.35 -17.43 19.36
N ASP A 51 9.90 -18.55 18.88
CA ASP A 51 10.56 -18.61 17.57
C ASP A 51 9.55 -18.44 16.44
N VAL A 52 8.43 -19.17 16.51
CA VAL A 52 7.34 -19.05 15.55
C VAL A 52 6.73 -17.66 15.59
N TYR A 53 6.67 -17.02 16.77
CA TYR A 53 6.17 -15.64 16.90
C TYR A 53 7.00 -14.67 16.06
N ASN A 54 8.33 -14.81 16.09
CA ASN A 54 9.22 -14.00 15.25
C ASN A 54 9.02 -14.29 13.75
N TYR A 55 8.77 -15.55 13.37
CA TYR A 55 8.48 -15.92 11.97
C TYR A 55 7.18 -15.28 11.49
N VAL A 56 6.14 -15.32 12.33
CA VAL A 56 4.81 -14.77 12.05
C VAL A 56 4.86 -13.24 11.96
N VAL A 57 5.56 -12.56 12.88
CA VAL A 57 5.72 -11.09 12.84
C VAL A 57 6.48 -10.64 11.59
N THR A 58 7.56 -11.35 11.24
CA THR A 58 8.34 -11.08 10.02
C THR A 58 7.46 -11.23 8.79
N SER A 59 6.75 -12.36 8.69
CA SER A 59 5.94 -12.72 7.54
C SER A 59 4.69 -11.85 7.42
N HIS A 60 4.09 -11.41 8.52
CA HIS A 60 2.96 -10.48 8.50
C HIS A 60 3.34 -9.17 7.80
N GLY A 61 4.47 -8.55 8.20
CA GLY A 61 4.94 -7.31 7.60
C GLY A 61 5.24 -7.46 6.11
N VAL A 62 5.95 -8.53 5.73
CA VAL A 62 6.29 -8.81 4.33
C VAL A 62 5.05 -9.09 3.49
N ALA A 63 4.11 -9.89 3.99
CA ALA A 63 2.87 -10.22 3.28
C ALA A 63 2.01 -8.97 3.03
N MET A 64 1.83 -8.11 4.03
CA MET A 64 0.99 -6.93 3.91
C MET A 64 1.56 -5.89 2.94
N ILE A 65 2.89 -5.67 2.94
CA ILE A 65 3.52 -4.67 2.09
C ILE A 65 3.69 -5.20 0.66
N PHE A 66 4.43 -6.31 0.50
CA PHE A 66 4.91 -6.77 -0.80
C PHE A 66 3.93 -7.71 -1.53
N PHE A 67 3.04 -8.39 -0.80
CA PHE A 67 2.09 -9.35 -1.38
C PHE A 67 0.64 -8.90 -1.32
N PHE A 68 0.32 -7.79 -0.64
CA PHE A 68 -1.03 -7.22 -0.61
C PHE A 68 -1.07 -5.80 -1.16
N LEU A 69 -0.56 -4.81 -0.41
CA LEU A 69 -0.73 -3.40 -0.77
C LEU A 69 -0.05 -3.07 -2.11
N MET A 70 1.20 -3.51 -2.32
CA MET A 70 1.89 -3.28 -3.60
C MET A 70 1.17 -3.92 -4.80
N PRO A 71 0.86 -5.23 -4.80
CA PRO A 71 0.11 -5.85 -5.89
C PRO A 71 -1.26 -5.22 -6.12
N VAL A 72 -2.02 -4.86 -5.09
CA VAL A 72 -3.38 -4.32 -5.28
C VAL A 72 -3.35 -2.86 -5.76
N LEU A 73 -2.63 -1.98 -5.05
CA LEU A 73 -2.64 -0.54 -5.35
C LEU A 73 -1.81 -0.22 -6.59
N VAL A 74 -0.57 -0.69 -6.65
CA VAL A 74 0.35 -0.35 -7.76
C VAL A 74 0.11 -1.28 -8.94
N GLY A 75 0.11 -2.58 -8.70
CA GLY A 75 -0.10 -3.59 -9.75
C GLY A 75 -1.51 -3.56 -10.32
N GLY A 76 -2.53 -3.76 -9.48
CA GLY A 76 -3.91 -3.97 -9.87
C GLY A 76 -4.57 -2.71 -10.42
N PHE A 77 -4.75 -1.71 -9.55
CA PHE A 77 -5.37 -0.43 -9.95
C PHE A 77 -4.52 0.33 -10.96
N GLY A 78 -3.18 0.30 -10.85
CA GLY A 78 -2.30 0.97 -11.82
C GLY A 78 -2.47 0.41 -13.24
N ASN A 79 -2.40 -0.91 -13.38
CA ASN A 79 -2.61 -1.55 -14.68
C ASN A 79 -4.01 -1.31 -15.24
N TYR A 80 -5.03 -1.38 -14.38
CA TYR A 80 -6.41 -1.22 -14.85
C TYR A 80 -6.73 0.22 -15.26
N LEU A 81 -6.37 1.19 -14.42
CA LEU A 81 -6.82 2.58 -14.56
C LEU A 81 -5.94 3.41 -15.49
N LEU A 82 -4.63 3.16 -15.56
CA LEU A 82 -3.70 4.08 -16.22
C LEU A 82 -3.94 4.21 -17.73
N PRO A 83 -4.07 3.12 -18.52
CA PRO A 83 -4.41 3.25 -19.94
C PRO A 83 -5.78 3.90 -20.14
N LEU A 84 -6.75 3.62 -19.27
CA LEU A 84 -8.09 4.19 -19.35
C LEU A 84 -8.05 5.71 -19.14
N LEU A 85 -7.36 6.17 -18.10
CA LEU A 85 -7.20 7.61 -17.80
C LEU A 85 -6.42 8.36 -18.88
N LEU A 86 -5.49 7.68 -19.55
CA LEU A 86 -4.74 8.22 -20.69
C LEU A 86 -5.48 8.06 -22.02
N GLY A 87 -6.65 7.41 -22.06
CA GLY A 87 -7.37 7.15 -23.30
C GLY A 87 -6.56 6.31 -24.30
N LEU A 88 -5.81 5.32 -23.81
CA LEU A 88 -4.96 4.40 -24.57
C LEU A 88 -5.56 2.99 -24.55
N SER A 89 -5.40 2.23 -25.63
CA SER A 89 -5.89 0.85 -25.70
C SER A 89 -5.15 -0.12 -24.78
N ASP A 90 -3.88 0.15 -24.48
CA ASP A 90 -3.02 -0.66 -23.62
C ASP A 90 -1.82 0.16 -23.12
N LEU A 91 -0.96 -0.44 -22.29
CA LEU A 91 0.36 0.07 -21.90
C LEU A 91 1.39 -0.11 -23.02
N ASN A 92 2.48 0.66 -22.99
CA ASN A 92 3.50 0.64 -24.04
C ASN A 92 4.35 -0.65 -24.07
N LEU A 93 4.55 -1.32 -22.93
CA LEU A 93 5.37 -2.54 -22.81
C LEU A 93 4.53 -3.73 -22.29
N PRO A 94 3.54 -4.24 -23.06
CA PRO A 94 2.60 -5.24 -22.57
C PRO A 94 3.27 -6.59 -22.21
N ARG A 95 4.37 -6.97 -22.88
CA ARG A 95 5.13 -8.20 -22.55
C ARG A 95 5.89 -8.08 -21.24
N LEU A 96 6.47 -6.92 -20.99
CA LEU A 96 7.12 -6.62 -19.73
C LEU A 96 6.10 -6.64 -18.58
N ASN A 97 4.88 -6.15 -18.86
CA ASN A 97 3.76 -6.17 -17.93
C ASN A 97 3.24 -7.58 -17.60
N ALA A 98 3.16 -8.44 -18.60
CA ALA A 98 2.80 -9.84 -18.36
C ALA A 98 3.89 -10.54 -17.53
N LEU A 99 5.17 -10.31 -17.85
CA LEU A 99 6.28 -10.85 -17.06
C LEU A 99 6.24 -10.35 -15.61
N SER A 100 5.96 -9.05 -15.39
CA SER A 100 5.97 -8.48 -14.04
C SER A 100 4.97 -9.18 -13.12
N VAL A 101 3.72 -9.41 -13.54
CA VAL A 101 2.75 -10.10 -12.68
C VAL A 101 3.13 -11.55 -12.42
N TRP A 102 3.69 -12.24 -13.41
CA TRP A 102 4.05 -13.65 -13.27
C TRP A 102 5.27 -13.88 -12.38
N LEU A 103 6.16 -12.90 -12.21
CA LEU A 103 7.26 -12.97 -11.24
C LEU A 103 6.77 -13.02 -9.78
N LEU A 104 5.55 -12.56 -9.48
CA LEU A 104 4.97 -12.68 -8.14
C LEU A 104 4.65 -14.12 -7.75
N VAL A 105 4.43 -15.02 -8.71
CA VAL A 105 4.14 -16.44 -8.41
C VAL A 105 5.36 -17.16 -7.83
N PRO A 106 6.54 -17.21 -8.49
CA PRO A 106 7.73 -17.80 -7.88
C PRO A 106 8.18 -17.02 -6.63
N SER A 107 7.97 -15.70 -6.59
CA SER A 107 8.18 -14.90 -5.37
C SER A 107 7.33 -15.40 -4.19
N ALA A 108 6.05 -15.67 -4.40
CA ALA A 108 5.14 -16.20 -3.38
C ALA A 108 5.53 -17.63 -2.95
N VAL A 109 6.03 -18.46 -3.87
CA VAL A 109 6.56 -19.79 -3.54
C VAL A 109 7.78 -19.65 -2.62
N CYS A 110 8.76 -18.81 -2.98
CA CYS A 110 9.91 -18.53 -2.12
C CYS A 110 9.48 -17.98 -0.75
N PHE A 111 8.49 -17.09 -0.71
CA PHE A 111 7.94 -16.57 0.56
C PHE A 111 7.32 -17.68 1.42
N SER A 112 6.58 -18.61 0.82
CA SER A 112 6.01 -19.75 1.55
C SER A 112 7.08 -20.69 2.11
N LEU A 113 8.15 -20.94 1.35
CA LEU A 113 9.30 -21.72 1.81
C LEU A 113 10.05 -21.01 2.93
N SER A 114 10.14 -19.68 2.87
CA SER A 114 10.75 -18.86 3.91
C SER A 114 10.07 -19.01 5.27
N MET A 115 8.72 -19.03 5.28
CA MET A 115 7.94 -19.26 6.50
C MET A 115 8.20 -20.65 7.08
N TYR A 116 8.28 -21.67 6.22
CA TYR A 116 8.59 -23.04 6.65
C TYR A 116 10.04 -23.18 7.13
N GLY A 117 10.99 -22.49 6.50
CA GLY A 117 12.42 -22.50 6.83
C GLY A 117 12.83 -21.59 7.98
N GLY A 118 11.87 -20.91 8.64
CA GLY A 118 12.11 -20.16 9.88
C GLY A 118 12.76 -18.79 9.73
N ALA A 119 12.21 -17.91 8.89
CA ALA A 119 12.69 -16.53 8.77
C ALA A 119 12.13 -15.59 9.87
N GLY A 120 12.85 -15.49 10.99
CA GLY A 120 12.44 -14.72 12.19
C GLY A 120 13.20 -13.44 12.46
N VAL A 121 13.68 -12.76 11.42
CA VAL A 121 14.64 -11.65 11.55
C VAL A 121 13.97 -10.27 11.58
N GLY A 122 12.64 -10.23 11.59
CA GLY A 122 11.83 -9.04 11.36
C GLY A 122 11.83 -8.64 9.87
N TRP A 123 10.82 -7.87 9.46
CA TRP A 123 10.70 -7.41 8.07
C TRP A 123 11.83 -6.46 7.62
N THR A 124 12.71 -6.08 8.54
CA THR A 124 13.86 -5.20 8.31
C THR A 124 15.19 -5.95 8.18
N PHE A 125 15.25 -7.27 8.41
CA PHE A 125 16.43 -8.10 8.08
C PHE A 125 17.77 -7.68 8.70
N TYR A 126 17.77 -7.01 9.85
CA TYR A 126 19.00 -6.43 10.39
C TYR A 126 20.07 -7.48 10.71
N PRO A 127 21.29 -7.35 10.14
CA PRO A 127 22.48 -8.00 10.67
C PRO A 127 22.77 -7.49 12.09
N PRO A 128 23.35 -8.31 12.98
CA PRO A 128 23.84 -9.67 12.73
C PRO A 128 22.74 -10.75 12.82
N LEU A 129 21.51 -10.43 13.27
CA LEU A 129 20.46 -11.44 13.49
C LEU A 129 20.02 -12.15 12.20
N SER A 130 20.21 -11.51 11.04
CA SER A 130 19.99 -12.11 9.74
C SER A 130 21.19 -12.86 9.16
N ALA A 131 22.31 -12.95 9.86
CA ALA A 131 23.44 -13.81 9.46
C ALA A 131 23.10 -15.31 9.65
N SER A 132 23.85 -16.18 8.99
CA SER A 132 23.63 -17.63 8.97
C SER A 132 23.80 -18.27 10.36
N ASP A 133 24.65 -17.69 11.22
CA ASP A 133 24.87 -18.19 12.58
C ASP A 133 23.65 -18.03 13.51
N TYR A 134 22.79 -17.04 13.23
CA TYR A 134 21.66 -16.68 14.09
C TYR A 134 20.30 -16.99 13.48
N SER A 135 20.23 -17.42 12.21
CA SER A 135 18.96 -17.59 11.50
C SER A 135 18.96 -18.74 10.49
N GLY A 136 17.78 -19.32 10.27
CA GLY A 136 17.60 -20.47 9.39
C GLY A 136 17.73 -20.15 7.89
N TRP A 137 17.76 -21.23 7.09
CA TRP A 137 17.77 -21.16 5.61
C TRP A 137 16.54 -20.47 5.02
N GLY A 138 15.44 -20.34 5.79
CA GLY A 138 14.25 -19.59 5.37
C GLY A 138 14.53 -18.12 5.08
N VAL A 139 15.56 -17.52 5.67
CA VAL A 139 15.95 -16.12 5.40
C VAL A 139 16.48 -15.96 3.97
N ASP A 140 17.17 -16.95 3.43
CA ASP A 140 17.66 -16.93 2.04
C ASP A 140 16.49 -16.91 1.05
N PHE A 141 15.50 -17.78 1.26
CA PHE A 141 14.27 -17.77 0.46
C PHE A 141 13.46 -16.47 0.63
N LEU A 142 13.51 -15.83 1.79
CA LEU A 142 12.88 -14.53 1.99
C LEU A 142 13.53 -13.46 1.12
N MET A 143 14.86 -13.43 1.11
CA MET A 143 15.61 -12.48 0.29
C MET A 143 15.40 -12.75 -1.21
N PHE A 144 15.43 -14.01 -1.66
CA PHE A 144 15.09 -14.35 -3.05
C PHE A 144 13.65 -13.96 -3.42
N SER A 145 12.70 -14.17 -2.52
CA SER A 145 11.32 -13.75 -2.70
C SER A 145 11.22 -12.25 -2.96
N LEU A 146 11.91 -11.43 -2.16
CA LEU A 146 11.93 -9.97 -2.30
C LEU A 146 12.65 -9.49 -3.57
N HIS A 147 13.69 -10.19 -4.04
CA HIS A 147 14.29 -9.89 -5.35
C HIS A 147 13.28 -10.05 -6.48
N LEU A 148 12.53 -11.15 -6.49
CA LEU A 148 11.52 -11.43 -7.53
C LEU A 148 10.36 -10.43 -7.46
N ALA A 149 9.87 -10.12 -6.25
CA ALA A 149 8.85 -9.10 -6.05
C ALA A 149 9.33 -7.70 -6.48
N GLY A 150 10.59 -7.36 -6.14
CA GLY A 150 11.23 -6.10 -6.55
C GLY A 150 11.37 -5.99 -8.06
N LEU A 151 11.79 -7.06 -8.75
CA LEU A 151 11.84 -7.09 -10.22
C LEU A 151 10.46 -6.92 -10.86
N SER A 152 9.41 -7.54 -10.30
CA SER A 152 8.03 -7.30 -10.72
C SER A 152 7.68 -5.81 -10.66
N SER A 153 7.93 -5.16 -9.52
CA SER A 153 7.60 -3.74 -9.32
C SER A 153 8.45 -2.80 -10.19
N LEU A 154 9.74 -3.11 -10.42
CA LEU A 154 10.61 -2.35 -11.33
C LEU A 154 10.11 -2.40 -12.77
N PHE A 155 9.77 -3.60 -13.27
CA PHE A 155 9.24 -3.79 -14.62
C PHE A 155 7.90 -3.07 -14.83
N GLY A 156 7.00 -3.12 -13.84
CA GLY A 156 5.76 -2.34 -13.85
C GLY A 156 6.02 -0.83 -13.89
N SER A 157 6.95 -0.34 -13.06
CA SER A 157 7.30 1.08 -12.97
C SER A 157 7.89 1.62 -14.27
N LEU A 158 8.80 0.88 -14.90
CA LEU A 158 9.36 1.25 -16.21
C LEU A 158 8.26 1.36 -17.27
N ASN A 159 7.35 0.40 -17.30
CA ASN A 159 6.23 0.40 -18.24
C ASN A 159 5.29 1.61 -18.02
N PHE A 160 4.97 1.92 -16.76
CA PHE A 160 4.15 3.09 -16.43
C PHE A 160 4.83 4.41 -16.81
N ILE A 161 6.12 4.58 -16.52
CA ILE A 161 6.88 5.78 -16.93
C ILE A 161 6.86 5.95 -18.45
N CYS A 162 7.22 4.90 -19.20
CA CYS A 162 7.22 4.94 -20.66
C CYS A 162 5.84 5.26 -21.24
N THR A 163 4.77 4.72 -20.65
CA THR A 163 3.39 4.95 -21.11
C THR A 163 2.95 6.39 -20.82
N ILE A 164 3.15 6.88 -19.59
CA ILE A 164 2.73 8.23 -19.18
C ILE A 164 3.49 9.28 -19.98
N TRP A 165 4.81 9.14 -20.12
CA TRP A 165 5.64 10.11 -20.82
C TRP A 165 5.29 10.18 -22.31
N SER A 166 5.11 9.02 -22.96
CA SER A 166 4.69 8.95 -24.36
C SER A 166 3.30 9.57 -24.58
N ALA A 167 2.36 9.33 -23.66
CA ALA A 167 1.03 9.92 -23.75
C ALA A 167 1.07 11.45 -23.58
N ALA A 168 1.89 11.96 -22.65
CA ALA A 168 2.05 13.39 -22.38
C ALA A 168 2.68 14.13 -23.58
N ASP A 169 3.66 13.53 -24.26
CA ASP A 169 4.28 14.12 -25.46
C ASP A 169 3.31 14.14 -26.65
N SER A 170 2.51 13.08 -26.81
CA SER A 170 1.54 12.97 -27.92
C SER A 170 0.31 13.88 -27.78
N ARG A 171 -0.02 14.31 -26.57
CA ARG A 171 -1.22 15.12 -26.28
C ARG A 171 -0.80 16.39 -25.56
N VAL A 172 -0.91 17.53 -26.24
CA VAL A 172 -0.77 18.84 -25.62
C VAL A 172 -2.00 19.10 -24.74
N SER A 173 -2.04 18.50 -23.55
CA SER A 173 -3.04 18.78 -22.52
C SER A 173 -2.35 19.35 -21.31
N GLU A 174 -2.77 20.55 -20.88
CA GLU A 174 -2.21 21.22 -19.72
C GLU A 174 -2.58 20.55 -18.38
N ARG A 175 -3.56 19.62 -18.37
CA ARG A 175 -4.11 19.01 -17.15
C ARG A 175 -4.47 17.54 -17.33
N HIS A 176 -3.56 16.66 -16.94
CA HIS A 176 -3.83 15.23 -16.79
C HIS A 176 -4.57 14.91 -15.47
N SER A 177 -5.20 13.74 -15.39
CA SER A 177 -5.79 13.26 -14.14
C SER A 177 -4.74 13.20 -13.03
N ILE A 178 -5.12 13.60 -11.81
CA ILE A 178 -4.23 13.58 -10.64
C ILE A 178 -3.71 12.16 -10.31
N ILE A 179 -4.47 11.13 -10.69
CA ILE A 179 -4.06 9.73 -10.56
C ILE A 179 -2.85 9.42 -11.45
N VAL A 180 -2.78 10.00 -12.65
CA VAL A 180 -1.64 9.80 -13.58
C VAL A 180 -0.35 10.36 -12.94
N TRP A 181 -0.41 11.55 -12.36
CA TRP A 181 0.72 12.12 -11.60
C TRP A 181 1.12 11.25 -10.42
N ALA A 182 0.15 10.75 -9.66
CA ALA A 182 0.42 9.86 -8.53
C ALA A 182 1.18 8.60 -8.96
N TYR A 183 0.76 7.94 -10.05
CA TYR A 183 1.47 6.76 -10.57
C TYR A 183 2.83 7.09 -11.18
N LEU A 184 2.99 8.24 -11.84
CA LEU A 184 4.29 8.69 -12.34
C LEU A 184 5.30 8.84 -11.20
N PHE A 185 4.92 9.58 -10.15
CA PHE A 185 5.73 9.80 -8.97
C PHE A 185 6.05 8.51 -8.21
N THR A 186 5.06 7.63 -8.05
CA THR A 186 5.22 6.30 -7.47
C THR A 186 6.24 5.47 -8.26
N SER A 187 6.16 5.50 -9.59
CA SER A 187 7.06 4.74 -10.47
C SER A 187 8.50 5.28 -10.45
N ILE A 188 8.67 6.60 -10.36
CA ILE A 188 9.99 7.25 -10.22
C ILE A 188 10.65 6.84 -8.90
N LEU A 189 9.91 6.85 -7.79
CA LEU A 189 10.41 6.40 -6.49
C LEU A 189 10.86 4.94 -6.56
N LEU A 190 10.00 4.04 -7.04
CA LEU A 190 10.32 2.62 -7.18
C LEU A 190 11.57 2.38 -8.04
N LEU A 191 11.71 3.09 -9.15
CA LEU A 191 12.90 2.98 -10.01
C LEU A 191 14.19 3.43 -9.30
N GLY A 192 14.12 4.49 -8.50
CA GLY A 192 15.26 5.04 -7.79
C GLY A 192 15.67 4.27 -6.54
N THR A 193 14.73 3.63 -5.84
CA THR A 193 14.95 3.13 -4.47
C THR A 193 15.04 1.61 -4.38
N LEU A 194 14.28 0.86 -5.20
CA LEU A 194 14.33 -0.61 -5.19
C LEU A 194 15.73 -1.20 -5.47
N PRO A 195 16.54 -0.64 -6.39
CA PRO A 195 17.90 -1.16 -6.61
C PRO A 195 18.77 -1.11 -5.34
N VAL A 196 18.54 -0.15 -4.45
CA VAL A 196 19.30 -0.04 -3.19
C VAL A 196 18.93 -1.16 -2.22
N LEU A 197 17.64 -1.49 -2.09
CA LEU A 197 17.21 -2.67 -1.34
C LEU A 197 17.86 -3.93 -1.91
N ALA A 198 17.72 -4.14 -3.23
CA ALA A 198 18.25 -5.33 -3.91
C ALA A 198 19.75 -5.50 -3.67
N ALA A 199 20.52 -4.40 -3.73
CA ALA A 199 21.95 -4.42 -3.41
C ALA A 199 22.20 -4.81 -1.94
N GLY A 200 21.47 -4.25 -0.99
CA GLY A 200 21.62 -4.55 0.44
C GLY A 200 21.33 -6.01 0.78
N ILE A 201 20.22 -6.56 0.28
CA ILE A 201 19.87 -7.97 0.51
C ILE A 201 20.74 -8.93 -0.32
N THR A 202 21.30 -8.50 -1.46
CA THR A 202 22.31 -9.29 -2.19
C THR A 202 23.61 -9.39 -1.38
N MET A 203 24.11 -8.27 -0.85
CA MET A 203 25.30 -8.28 0.01
C MET A 203 25.09 -9.17 1.25
N LEU A 204 23.90 -9.14 1.84
CA LEU A 204 23.57 -10.00 2.98
C LEU A 204 23.49 -11.49 2.59
N LEU A 205 22.96 -11.81 1.41
CA LEU A 205 23.02 -13.17 0.87
C LEU A 205 24.47 -13.64 0.67
N PHE A 206 25.37 -12.73 0.25
CA PHE A 206 26.78 -13.03 0.10
C PHE A 206 27.49 -13.26 1.43
N ASP A 207 27.18 -12.46 2.46
CA ASP A 207 27.72 -12.69 3.80
C ASP A 207 27.28 -14.05 4.35
N ARG A 208 26.02 -14.43 4.12
CA ARG A 208 25.46 -15.71 4.59
C ARG A 208 26.00 -16.94 3.85
N ASN A 209 26.23 -16.86 2.54
CA ASN A 209 26.43 -18.04 1.69
C ASN A 209 27.80 -18.11 0.99
N PHE A 210 28.50 -16.99 0.86
CA PHE A 210 29.75 -16.90 0.09
C PHE A 210 30.94 -16.39 0.92
N GLY A 211 30.76 -16.20 2.24
CA GLY A 211 31.84 -15.84 3.16
C GLY A 211 32.36 -14.41 2.98
N THR A 212 31.56 -13.51 2.42
CA THR A 212 31.85 -12.07 2.47
C THR A 212 31.55 -11.52 3.86
N VAL A 213 32.00 -10.29 4.12
CA VAL A 213 31.90 -9.64 5.44
C VAL A 213 31.46 -8.18 5.30
N PHE A 214 30.44 -7.90 4.49
CA PHE A 214 29.92 -6.55 4.31
C PHE A 214 29.34 -5.98 5.60
N PHE A 215 28.63 -6.80 6.37
CA PHE A 215 27.91 -6.38 7.56
C PHE A 215 28.39 -7.06 8.85
N ASP A 216 29.42 -7.91 8.79
CA ASP A 216 30.01 -8.54 9.98
C ASP A 216 31.19 -7.71 10.53
N PRO A 217 31.05 -7.10 11.72
CA PRO A 217 32.15 -6.36 12.36
C PRO A 217 33.41 -7.19 12.59
N SER A 218 33.30 -8.52 12.73
CA SER A 218 34.45 -9.39 12.95
C SER A 218 35.41 -9.40 11.75
N GLY A 219 34.86 -9.23 10.54
CA GLY A 219 35.59 -9.08 9.28
C GLY A 219 35.81 -7.64 8.83
N GLY A 220 35.44 -6.65 9.66
CA GLY A 220 35.53 -5.21 9.34
C GLY A 220 34.31 -4.62 8.62
N GLY A 221 33.21 -5.37 8.51
CA GLY A 221 31.93 -4.90 7.99
C GLY A 221 31.16 -4.01 8.98
N ASP A 222 30.09 -3.37 8.51
CA ASP A 222 29.27 -2.46 9.32
C ASP A 222 27.77 -2.79 9.23
N PRO A 223 27.15 -3.32 10.29
CA PRO A 223 25.69 -3.53 10.35
C PRO A 223 24.86 -2.26 10.14
N LEU A 224 25.38 -1.07 10.49
CA LEU A 224 24.65 0.20 10.31
C LEU A 224 24.57 0.60 8.83
N LEU A 225 25.55 0.20 8.00
CA LEU A 225 25.45 0.34 6.55
C LEU A 225 24.20 -0.35 6.01
N PHE A 226 23.88 -1.55 6.49
CA PHE A 226 22.66 -2.24 6.10
C PHE A 226 21.41 -1.41 6.44
N GLN A 227 21.36 -0.82 7.64
CA GLN A 227 20.22 0.02 8.04
C GLN A 227 20.07 1.24 7.13
N HIS A 228 21.17 1.91 6.78
CA HIS A 228 21.12 3.03 5.84
C HIS A 228 20.57 2.61 4.48
N MET A 229 21.04 1.49 3.92
CA MET A 229 20.55 0.99 2.63
C MET A 229 19.09 0.57 2.69
N PHE A 230 18.71 -0.16 3.75
CA PHE A 230 17.34 -0.60 3.95
C PHE A 230 16.40 0.58 4.07
N TRP A 231 16.71 1.60 4.89
CA TRP A 231 15.82 2.74 5.08
C TRP A 231 15.83 3.72 3.93
N PHE A 232 16.94 3.85 3.19
CA PHE A 232 16.96 4.60 1.94
C PHE A 232 15.93 4.07 0.95
N PHE A 233 15.68 2.77 0.96
CA PHE A 233 14.52 2.18 0.30
C PHE A 233 13.22 2.33 1.11
N GLY A 234 13.24 1.91 2.36
CA GLY A 234 12.05 1.63 3.16
C GLY A 234 11.23 2.87 3.48
N HIS A 235 11.87 4.03 3.63
CA HIS A 235 11.12 5.26 3.83
C HIS A 235 10.43 5.76 2.54
N PRO A 236 11.09 5.84 1.37
CA PRO A 236 10.38 6.05 0.11
C PRO A 236 9.26 5.03 -0.18
N GLU A 237 9.46 3.77 0.18
CA GLU A 237 8.47 2.70 -0.03
C GLU A 237 7.13 3.01 0.63
N VAL A 238 7.12 3.61 1.83
CA VAL A 238 5.86 3.99 2.48
C VAL A 238 5.10 5.06 1.70
N TYR A 239 5.79 5.90 0.92
CA TYR A 239 5.15 6.85 0.01
C TYR A 239 4.62 6.19 -1.25
N VAL A 240 5.34 5.22 -1.80
CA VAL A 240 4.86 4.41 -2.93
C VAL A 240 3.51 3.77 -2.60
N LEU A 241 3.30 3.35 -1.35
CA LEU A 241 2.07 2.73 -0.87
C LEU A 241 0.89 3.69 -0.66
N ILE A 242 1.12 5.00 -0.54
CA ILE A 242 0.05 5.98 -0.24
C ILE A 242 -0.19 6.97 -1.39
N LEU A 243 0.81 7.28 -2.21
CA LEU A 243 0.67 8.23 -3.33
C LEU A 243 -0.44 7.85 -4.31
N PRO A 244 -0.57 6.58 -4.78
CA PRO A 244 -1.70 6.17 -5.60
C PRO A 244 -3.04 6.37 -4.89
N GLY A 245 -3.11 5.99 -3.61
CA GLY A 245 -4.28 6.18 -2.76
C GLY A 245 -4.71 7.65 -2.68
N PHE A 246 -3.76 8.56 -2.49
CA PHE A 246 -4.05 9.99 -2.51
C PHE A 246 -4.57 10.50 -3.86
N GLY A 247 -4.03 9.99 -4.97
CA GLY A 247 -4.56 10.30 -6.30
C GLY A 247 -6.00 9.83 -6.46
N MET A 248 -6.30 8.62 -5.99
CA MET A 248 -7.63 8.02 -6.03
C MET A 248 -8.64 8.80 -5.17
N ILE A 249 -8.29 9.14 -3.92
CA ILE A 249 -9.13 9.98 -3.05
C ILE A 249 -9.43 11.33 -3.70
N SER A 250 -8.39 11.99 -4.23
CA SER A 250 -8.54 13.29 -4.88
C SER A 250 -9.54 13.23 -6.04
N HIS A 251 -9.38 12.24 -6.93
CA HIS A 251 -10.28 12.02 -8.06
C HIS A 251 -11.73 11.79 -7.62
N ILE A 252 -11.94 10.94 -6.60
CA ILE A 252 -13.28 10.62 -6.10
C ILE A 252 -13.91 11.86 -5.47
N CYS A 253 -13.18 12.63 -4.66
CA CYS A 253 -13.67 13.88 -4.07
C CYS A 253 -14.19 14.86 -5.13
N THR A 254 -13.46 15.05 -6.24
CA THR A 254 -13.93 15.91 -7.35
C THR A 254 -15.19 15.36 -8.02
N THR A 255 -15.28 14.04 -8.17
CA THR A 255 -16.45 13.43 -8.80
C THR A 255 -17.68 13.47 -7.88
N LEU A 256 -17.49 13.40 -6.56
CA LEU A 256 -18.57 13.54 -5.58
C LEU A 256 -19.11 14.97 -5.51
N THR A 257 -18.26 15.98 -5.70
CA THR A 257 -18.68 17.39 -5.72
C THR A 257 -19.32 17.82 -7.03
N GLY A 258 -19.02 17.13 -8.13
CA GLY A 258 -19.44 17.56 -9.46
C GLY A 258 -18.70 18.80 -9.94
N ASN A 259 -17.56 19.14 -9.34
CA ASN A 259 -16.73 20.25 -9.78
C ASN A 259 -16.02 19.89 -11.09
N ASP A 260 -15.83 20.87 -11.97
CA ASP A 260 -15.09 20.69 -13.23
C ASP A 260 -13.59 20.43 -13.02
N SER A 261 -13.06 20.75 -11.84
CA SER A 261 -11.66 20.54 -11.50
C SER A 261 -11.43 20.37 -10.00
N LEU A 262 -10.26 19.82 -9.67
CA LEU A 262 -9.75 19.72 -8.30
C LEU A 262 -9.51 21.10 -7.70
N PHE A 263 -9.93 21.30 -6.45
CA PHE A 263 -9.50 22.48 -5.70
C PHE A 263 -7.98 22.46 -5.55
N GLY A 264 -7.32 23.51 -6.06
CA GLY A 264 -5.86 23.63 -5.99
C GLY A 264 -5.11 22.54 -6.76
N TYR A 265 -5.57 22.15 -7.97
CA TYR A 265 -4.91 21.12 -8.80
C TYR A 265 -3.38 21.22 -8.84
N GLY A 266 -2.82 22.40 -9.16
CA GLY A 266 -1.37 22.61 -9.17
C GLY A 266 -0.72 22.42 -7.79
N GLY A 267 -1.38 22.87 -6.72
CA GLY A 267 -0.95 22.64 -5.34
C GLY A 267 -0.94 21.17 -4.96
N LEU A 268 -1.92 20.37 -5.41
CA LEU A 268 -1.96 18.92 -5.17
C LEU A 268 -0.84 18.17 -5.92
N VAL A 269 -0.56 18.56 -7.17
CA VAL A 269 0.55 17.99 -7.96
C VAL A 269 1.89 18.35 -7.31
N LEU A 270 2.11 19.63 -6.99
CA LEU A 270 3.34 20.10 -6.33
C LEU A 270 3.52 19.50 -4.93
N ALA A 271 2.43 19.28 -4.18
CA ALA A 271 2.50 18.58 -2.91
C ALA A 271 2.98 17.12 -3.07
N MET A 272 2.49 16.40 -4.09
CA MET A 272 2.99 15.05 -4.37
C MET A 272 4.46 15.06 -4.82
N PHE A 273 4.84 16.00 -5.67
CA PHE A 273 6.23 16.17 -6.08
C PHE A 273 7.14 16.47 -4.87
N ALA A 274 6.72 17.35 -3.96
CA ALA A 274 7.45 17.64 -2.74
C ALA A 274 7.60 16.40 -1.83
N ILE A 275 6.56 15.57 -1.71
CA ILE A 275 6.64 14.29 -0.97
C ILE A 275 7.68 13.36 -1.60
N VAL A 276 7.74 13.26 -2.93
CA VAL A 276 8.76 12.43 -3.62
C VAL A 276 10.18 12.91 -3.31
N CYS A 277 10.43 14.22 -3.48
CA CYS A 277 11.76 14.79 -3.27
C CYS A 277 12.19 14.70 -1.81
N LEU A 278 11.35 15.18 -0.88
CA LEU A 278 11.65 15.16 0.56
C LEU A 278 11.71 13.73 1.09
N GLY A 279 10.82 12.85 0.64
CA GLY A 279 10.77 11.45 1.05
C GLY A 279 12.04 10.68 0.69
N SER A 280 12.79 11.13 -0.32
CA SER A 280 14.07 10.53 -0.71
C SER A 280 15.24 10.98 0.19
N VAL A 281 15.04 11.95 1.10
CA VAL A 281 16.11 12.59 1.89
C VAL A 281 15.82 12.57 3.40
N VAL A 282 14.93 11.70 3.87
CA VAL A 282 14.56 11.64 5.30
C VAL A 282 14.77 10.28 5.97
N TRP A 283 15.32 9.29 5.27
CA TRP A 283 15.34 7.90 5.74
C TRP A 283 15.95 7.70 7.13
N ALA A 284 16.94 8.51 7.52
CA ALA A 284 17.66 8.34 8.78
C ALA A 284 16.83 8.67 10.03
N HIS A 285 15.58 9.18 9.91
CA HIS A 285 14.72 9.28 11.10
C HIS A 285 14.35 7.91 11.69
N HIS A 286 14.47 6.83 10.92
CA HIS A 286 14.32 5.47 11.46
C HIS A 286 15.54 5.00 12.25
N MET A 287 16.57 5.85 12.34
CA MET A 287 17.89 5.53 12.87
C MET A 287 18.32 6.50 13.97
N PHE A 288 17.40 7.28 14.57
CA PHE A 288 17.78 8.28 15.58
C PHE A 288 18.49 7.69 16.82
N THR A 289 18.26 6.41 17.11
CA THR A 289 18.84 5.71 18.26
C THR A 289 20.14 4.98 17.94
N VAL A 290 20.66 5.04 16.71
CA VAL A 290 21.92 4.35 16.32
C VAL A 290 23.19 5.13 16.68
N GLY A 291 23.04 6.31 17.29
CA GLY A 291 24.18 7.16 17.68
C GLY A 291 24.62 8.16 16.59
N LEU A 292 23.67 8.69 15.80
CA LEU A 292 23.94 9.77 14.86
C LEU A 292 24.46 11.03 15.59
N ASP A 293 25.32 11.81 14.93
CA ASP A 293 25.73 13.11 15.47
C ASP A 293 24.55 14.09 15.56
N LEU A 294 24.67 15.07 16.46
CA LEU A 294 23.58 16.03 16.73
C LEU A 294 23.16 16.81 15.49
N GLY A 295 24.10 17.20 14.62
CA GLY A 295 23.82 17.96 13.41
C GLY A 295 22.96 17.15 12.44
N THR A 296 23.36 15.89 12.20
CA THR A 296 22.60 14.95 11.37
C THR A 296 21.21 14.66 11.95
N ALA A 297 21.10 14.39 13.26
CA ALA A 297 19.82 14.13 13.90
C ALA A 297 18.85 15.33 13.79
N VAL A 298 19.34 16.56 14.00
CA VAL A 298 18.54 17.79 13.87
C VAL A 298 18.11 18.02 12.42
N PHE A 299 18.98 17.76 11.45
CA PHE A 299 18.65 17.86 10.03
C PHE A 299 17.51 16.91 9.66
N PHE A 300 17.66 15.61 9.94
CA PHE A 300 16.66 14.60 9.61
C PHE A 300 15.34 14.81 10.36
N SER A 301 15.39 15.26 11.61
CA SER A 301 14.21 15.66 12.38
C SER A 301 13.45 16.81 11.70
N SER A 302 14.18 17.88 11.33
CA SER A 302 13.59 19.08 10.72
C SER A 302 12.97 18.80 9.36
N VAL A 303 13.68 18.09 8.48
CA VAL A 303 13.18 17.79 7.13
C VAL A 303 11.99 16.83 7.18
N THR A 304 12.00 15.86 8.11
CA THR A 304 10.85 14.94 8.29
C THR A 304 9.60 15.70 8.74
N MET A 305 9.71 16.65 9.67
CA MET A 305 8.59 17.50 10.07
C MET A 305 7.99 18.29 8.89
N ILE A 306 8.83 18.78 7.97
CA ILE A 306 8.40 19.57 6.81
C ILE A 306 7.50 18.76 5.87
N ILE A 307 7.64 17.43 5.80
CA ILE A 307 6.77 16.55 4.99
C ILE A 307 5.30 16.61 5.44
N GLY A 308 5.03 17.00 6.69
CA GLY A 308 3.68 17.28 7.17
C GLY A 308 2.95 18.37 6.37
N VAL A 309 3.67 19.35 5.81
CA VAL A 309 3.10 20.48 5.06
C VAL A 309 2.43 20.04 3.75
N PRO A 310 3.13 19.40 2.78
CA PRO A 310 2.49 18.96 1.54
C PRO A 310 1.36 17.96 1.79
N THR A 311 1.49 17.11 2.81
CA THR A 311 0.41 16.20 3.22
C THR A 311 -0.81 16.97 3.73
N GLY A 312 -0.61 17.99 4.56
CA GLY A 312 -1.66 18.88 5.05
C GLY A 312 -2.41 19.59 3.93
N ILE A 313 -1.69 20.12 2.92
CA ILE A 313 -2.31 20.77 1.74
C ILE A 313 -3.35 19.84 1.09
N LYS A 314 -3.06 18.54 0.99
CA LYS A 314 -3.97 17.55 0.40
C LYS A 314 -5.20 17.32 1.27
N VAL A 315 -5.00 17.12 2.57
CA VAL A 315 -6.10 16.93 3.53
C VAL A 315 -7.06 18.12 3.52
N PHE A 316 -6.54 19.36 3.58
CA PHE A 316 -7.37 20.56 3.50
C PHE A 316 -8.11 20.67 2.17
N SER A 317 -7.45 20.33 1.06
CA SER A 317 -8.07 20.36 -0.26
C SER A 317 -9.23 19.38 -0.37
N TRP A 318 -9.09 18.17 0.20
CA TRP A 318 -10.19 17.19 0.24
C TRP A 318 -11.35 17.68 1.11
N LEU A 319 -11.07 18.17 2.32
CA LEU A 319 -12.10 18.69 3.22
C LEU A 319 -12.87 19.85 2.57
N TYR A 320 -12.16 20.76 1.90
CA TYR A 320 -12.79 21.87 1.19
C TYR A 320 -13.69 21.40 0.06
N MET A 321 -13.25 20.43 -0.76
CA MET A 321 -14.10 19.83 -1.79
C MET A 321 -15.35 19.22 -1.16
N LEU A 322 -15.18 18.37 -0.14
CA LEU A 322 -16.29 17.64 0.47
C LEU A 322 -17.30 18.55 1.21
N ALA A 323 -16.90 19.72 1.68
CA ALA A 323 -17.78 20.67 2.37
C ALA A 323 -19.01 21.09 1.53
N GLY A 324 -18.92 21.03 0.20
CA GLY A 324 -20.02 21.33 -0.71
C GLY A 324 -21.01 20.19 -0.96
N THR A 325 -20.76 18.97 -0.47
CA THR A 325 -21.46 17.73 -0.89
C THR A 325 -22.64 17.31 -0.01
N ARG A 326 -23.59 18.23 0.26
CA ARG A 326 -24.73 17.94 1.17
C ARG A 326 -25.63 16.79 0.69
N GLU A 327 -25.78 16.60 -0.61
CA GLU A 327 -26.70 15.60 -1.19
C GLU A 327 -26.19 14.15 -1.11
N ARG A 328 -24.90 13.92 -0.80
CA ARG A 328 -24.28 12.57 -0.80
C ARG A 328 -23.82 12.10 0.58
N LEU A 329 -24.28 12.75 1.65
CA LEU A 329 -23.87 12.45 3.04
C LEU A 329 -24.18 11.01 3.48
N TRP A 330 -25.21 10.39 2.90
CA TRP A 330 -25.62 9.01 3.22
C TRP A 330 -25.02 7.97 2.27
N ASP A 331 -24.13 8.36 1.36
CA ASP A 331 -23.44 7.42 0.48
C ASP A 331 -22.27 6.76 1.25
N PRO A 332 -22.19 5.41 1.34
CA PRO A 332 -21.11 4.74 2.06
C PRO A 332 -19.71 5.16 1.64
N ILE A 333 -19.51 5.55 0.37
CA ILE A 333 -18.21 6.03 -0.11
C ILE A 333 -17.77 7.31 0.63
N MET A 334 -18.72 8.21 0.96
CA MET A 334 -18.45 9.43 1.68
C MET A 334 -17.96 9.13 3.10
N TRP A 335 -18.56 8.13 3.75
CA TRP A 335 -18.17 7.70 5.10
C TRP A 335 -16.76 7.12 5.11
N TRP A 336 -16.42 6.32 4.10
CA TRP A 336 -15.08 5.77 3.95
C TRP A 336 -14.04 6.86 3.70
N ILE A 337 -14.32 7.87 2.88
CA ILE A 337 -13.40 9.00 2.63
C ILE A 337 -13.21 9.82 3.90
N ILE A 338 -14.27 10.18 4.62
CA ILE A 338 -14.16 10.91 5.89
C ILE A 338 -13.39 10.09 6.92
N GLY A 339 -13.70 8.79 7.03
CA GLY A 339 -12.97 7.88 7.91
C GLY A 339 -11.48 7.80 7.57
N PHE A 340 -11.14 7.68 6.28
CA PHE A 340 -9.76 7.75 5.81
C PHE A 340 -9.08 9.06 6.25
N VAL A 341 -9.71 10.22 6.02
CA VAL A 341 -9.14 11.52 6.42
C VAL A 341 -8.88 11.56 7.93
N VAL A 342 -9.84 11.14 8.76
CA VAL A 342 -9.68 11.15 10.22
C VAL A 342 -8.56 10.22 10.68
N LEU A 343 -8.58 8.95 10.25
CA LEU A 343 -7.58 7.95 10.66
C LEU A 343 -6.19 8.36 10.17
N PHE A 344 -6.08 8.79 8.91
CA PHE A 344 -4.83 9.24 8.34
C PHE A 344 -4.28 10.49 9.05
N THR A 345 -5.14 11.43 9.48
CA THR A 345 -4.72 12.58 10.28
C THR A 345 -4.21 12.18 11.67
N ILE A 346 -4.84 11.21 12.35
CA ILE A 346 -4.33 10.68 13.63
C ILE A 346 -2.93 10.07 13.43
N GLY A 347 -2.76 9.28 12.37
CA GLY A 347 -1.45 8.74 11.97
C GLY A 347 -0.45 9.86 11.66
N GLY A 348 -0.84 10.88 10.90
CA GLY A 348 0.03 12.00 10.55
C GLY A 348 0.51 12.80 11.77
N VAL A 349 -0.38 13.11 12.71
CA VAL A 349 -0.02 13.85 13.93
C VAL A 349 0.94 13.06 14.81
N THR A 350 0.71 11.75 14.98
CA THR A 350 1.63 10.88 15.73
C THR A 350 2.97 10.69 15.01
N GLY A 351 2.99 10.80 13.68
CA GLY A 351 4.22 10.81 12.88
C GLY A 351 5.05 12.06 13.07
N ILE A 352 4.41 13.24 13.20
CA ILE A 352 5.11 14.48 13.55
C ILE A 352 5.77 14.35 14.94
N VAL A 353 5.10 13.69 15.90
CA VAL A 353 5.71 13.40 17.21
C VAL A 353 6.96 12.53 17.06
N LEU A 354 6.90 11.45 16.27
CA LEU A 354 8.05 10.57 16.01
C LEU A 354 9.15 11.21 15.15
N SER A 355 8.84 12.24 14.37
CA SER A 355 9.86 12.95 13.61
C SER A 355 10.83 13.75 14.50
N ALA A 356 10.42 14.07 15.74
CA ALA A 356 11.27 14.75 16.69
C ALA A 356 12.22 13.76 17.37
N SER A 357 13.51 13.79 16.99
CA SER A 357 14.55 12.86 17.48
C SER A 357 14.63 12.72 19.01
N VAL A 358 14.40 13.81 19.76
CA VAL A 358 14.39 13.81 21.23
C VAL A 358 13.23 12.98 21.81
N ILE A 359 12.07 13.05 21.16
CA ILE A 359 10.89 12.29 21.58
C ILE A 359 11.00 10.85 21.06
N ASP A 360 11.51 10.66 19.84
CA ASP A 360 11.74 9.33 19.28
C ASP A 360 12.64 8.51 20.19
N ALA A 361 13.67 9.09 20.83
CA ALA A 361 14.49 8.37 21.80
C ALA A 361 13.70 7.68 22.93
N LEU A 362 12.50 8.17 23.27
CA LEU A 362 11.61 7.57 24.27
C LEU A 362 10.61 6.56 23.67
N PHE A 363 10.20 6.77 22.41
CA PHE A 363 9.16 5.97 21.75
C PHE A 363 9.72 4.96 20.75
N HIS A 364 11.01 5.02 20.44
CA HIS A 364 11.69 4.15 19.50
C HIS A 364 11.48 2.71 19.90
N ASP A 365 11.12 1.88 18.93
CA ASP A 365 10.88 0.46 19.13
C ASP A 365 9.80 0.10 20.17
N THR A 366 8.93 1.05 20.53
CA THR A 366 7.73 0.79 21.33
C THR A 366 6.50 0.55 20.47
N TRP A 367 5.39 0.19 21.11
CA TRP A 367 4.09 0.07 20.45
C TRP A 367 3.54 1.40 19.92
N PHE A 368 4.12 2.54 20.30
CA PHE A 368 3.73 3.84 19.76
C PHE A 368 4.03 3.91 18.27
N VAL A 369 5.20 3.42 17.86
CA VAL A 369 5.60 3.34 16.44
C VAL A 369 4.72 2.36 15.68
N ILE A 370 4.35 1.22 16.30
CA ILE A 370 3.39 0.27 15.71
C ILE A 370 2.06 0.96 15.45
N ALA A 371 1.53 1.67 16.44
CA ALA A 371 0.25 2.36 16.35
C ALA A 371 0.27 3.42 15.24
N HIS A 372 1.26 4.33 15.28
CA HIS A 372 1.47 5.34 14.25
C HIS A 372 1.49 4.74 12.85
N PHE A 373 2.34 3.72 12.65
CA PHE A 373 2.51 3.11 11.33
C PHE A 373 1.26 2.39 10.85
N HIS A 374 0.50 1.74 11.74
CA HIS A 374 -0.77 1.13 11.36
C HIS A 374 -1.84 2.18 11.02
N TYR A 375 -1.88 3.34 11.68
CA TYR A 375 -2.79 4.41 11.30
C TYR A 375 -2.48 5.01 9.91
N VAL A 376 -1.22 5.04 9.51
CA VAL A 376 -0.82 5.55 8.19
C VAL A 376 -0.88 4.47 7.10
N LEU A 377 -0.34 3.27 7.35
CA LEU A 377 -0.26 2.19 6.37
C LEU A 377 -1.53 1.31 6.38
N SER A 378 -1.82 0.68 7.53
CA SER A 378 -2.95 -0.26 7.65
C SER A 378 -4.31 0.46 7.57
N LEU A 379 -4.40 1.73 7.99
CA LEU A 379 -5.66 2.49 7.98
C LEU A 379 -5.69 3.56 6.88
N GLY A 380 -4.54 4.01 6.37
CA GLY A 380 -4.48 4.84 5.17
C GLY A 380 -4.59 4.00 3.90
N SER A 381 -3.52 3.28 3.54
CA SER A 381 -3.43 2.54 2.28
C SER A 381 -4.51 1.47 2.11
N PHE A 382 -4.84 0.68 3.15
CA PHE A 382 -5.96 -0.28 3.07
C PHE A 382 -7.31 0.42 2.84
N SER A 383 -7.60 1.51 3.57
CA SER A 383 -8.85 2.25 3.35
C SER A 383 -8.94 2.77 1.93
N THR A 384 -7.81 3.18 1.33
CA THR A 384 -7.79 3.53 -0.09
C THR A 384 -8.06 2.33 -1.00
N VAL A 385 -7.59 1.11 -0.67
CA VAL A 385 -7.97 -0.10 -1.41
C VAL A 385 -9.49 -0.31 -1.36
N VAL A 386 -10.09 -0.23 -0.18
CA VAL A 386 -11.54 -0.41 -0.01
C VAL A 386 -12.33 0.65 -0.77
N ILE A 387 -11.95 1.93 -0.61
CA ILE A 387 -12.56 3.05 -1.33
C ILE A 387 -12.49 2.84 -2.84
N SER A 388 -11.33 2.42 -3.35
CA SER A 388 -11.12 2.16 -4.77
C SER A 388 -11.95 0.98 -5.27
N VAL A 389 -12.08 -0.10 -4.49
CA VAL A 389 -12.99 -1.21 -4.82
C VAL A 389 -14.42 -0.70 -4.86
N ILE A 390 -14.91 -0.01 -3.84
CA ILE A 390 -16.30 0.50 -3.80
C ILE A 390 -16.58 1.39 -5.02
N TRP A 391 -15.65 2.28 -5.35
CA TRP A 391 -15.82 3.27 -6.40
C TRP A 391 -15.77 2.66 -7.81
N TRP A 392 -14.77 1.83 -8.09
CA TRP A 392 -14.55 1.27 -9.44
C TRP A 392 -15.17 -0.11 -9.65
N TRP A 393 -15.83 -0.71 -8.67
CA TRP A 393 -16.51 -1.99 -8.83
C TRP A 393 -17.47 -2.05 -10.04
N PRO A 394 -18.32 -1.03 -10.28
CA PRO A 394 -19.17 -1.01 -11.48
C PRO A 394 -18.38 -0.96 -12.79
N VAL A 395 -17.20 -0.34 -12.79
CA VAL A 395 -16.32 -0.27 -13.96
C VAL A 395 -15.66 -1.62 -14.25
N PHE A 396 -15.33 -2.37 -13.20
CA PHE A 396 -14.71 -3.68 -13.31
C PHE A 396 -15.69 -4.79 -13.72
N THR A 397 -16.89 -4.77 -13.15
CA THR A 397 -17.84 -5.89 -13.26
C THR A 397 -19.15 -5.57 -13.97
N GLY A 398 -19.51 -4.28 -14.06
CA GLY A 398 -20.83 -3.86 -14.53
C GLY A 398 -21.93 -3.98 -13.46
N TYR A 399 -21.60 -4.37 -12.24
CA TYR A 399 -22.56 -4.57 -11.15
C TYR A 399 -22.40 -3.52 -10.04
N SER A 400 -23.48 -3.31 -9.29
CA SER A 400 -23.50 -2.44 -8.10
C SER A 400 -23.28 -3.24 -6.82
N LEU A 401 -22.69 -2.60 -5.82
CA LEU A 401 -22.53 -3.14 -4.47
C LEU A 401 -23.74 -2.75 -3.60
N ASN A 402 -24.15 -3.63 -2.69
CA ASN A 402 -25.25 -3.35 -1.76
C ASN A 402 -24.89 -2.24 -0.76
N LYS A 403 -25.64 -1.13 -0.78
CA LYS A 403 -25.38 0.04 0.08
C LYS A 403 -25.45 -0.27 1.57
N TYR A 404 -26.44 -1.05 2.01
CA TYR A 404 -26.61 -1.36 3.44
C TYR A 404 -25.48 -2.23 3.97
N LEU A 405 -25.00 -3.18 3.17
CA LEU A 405 -23.84 -3.99 3.55
C LEU A 405 -22.56 -3.14 3.60
N LEU A 406 -22.40 -2.17 2.69
CA LEU A 406 -21.27 -1.23 2.72
C LEU A 406 -21.31 -0.32 3.97
N MET A 407 -22.48 0.12 4.41
CA MET A 407 -22.66 0.86 5.67
C MET A 407 -22.26 -0.01 6.87
N ALA A 408 -22.70 -1.27 6.90
CA ALA A 408 -22.33 -2.22 7.95
C ALA A 408 -20.82 -2.51 7.95
N HIS A 409 -20.23 -2.72 6.78
CA HIS A 409 -18.79 -2.91 6.60
C HIS A 409 -18.01 -1.73 7.18
N TRP A 410 -18.37 -0.50 6.82
CA TRP A 410 -17.76 0.70 7.39
C TRP A 410 -17.81 0.72 8.93
N GLY A 411 -18.98 0.44 9.52
CA GLY A 411 -19.15 0.45 10.98
C GLY A 411 -18.26 -0.58 11.69
N VAL A 412 -18.20 -1.80 11.16
CA VAL A 412 -17.33 -2.87 11.68
C VAL A 412 -15.86 -2.51 11.50
N SER A 413 -15.45 -2.02 10.32
CA SER A 413 -14.06 -1.63 10.05
C SER A 413 -13.59 -0.54 11.00
N MET A 414 -14.31 0.59 11.08
CA MET A 414 -13.91 1.74 11.88
C MET A 414 -13.83 1.39 13.38
N THR A 415 -14.73 0.54 13.86
CA THR A 415 -14.70 0.05 15.23
C THR A 415 -13.50 -0.87 15.45
N GLY A 416 -13.28 -1.86 14.59
CA GLY A 416 -12.17 -2.81 14.71
C GLY A 416 -10.80 -2.13 14.66
N PHE A 417 -10.62 -1.20 13.74
CA PHE A 417 -9.39 -0.44 13.56
C PHE A 417 -9.01 0.38 14.80
N ASN A 418 -9.95 1.17 15.32
CA ASN A 418 -9.67 2.01 16.47
C ASN A 418 -9.51 1.18 17.74
N LEU A 419 -10.32 0.14 17.96
CA LEU A 419 -10.14 -0.75 19.11
C LEU A 419 -8.79 -1.48 19.07
N CYS A 420 -8.31 -1.85 17.87
CA CYS A 420 -7.03 -2.52 17.71
C CYS A 420 -5.86 -1.56 17.97
N PHE A 421 -5.78 -0.46 17.24
CA PHE A 421 -4.56 0.34 17.15
C PHE A 421 -4.55 1.57 18.04
N PHE A 422 -5.69 2.17 18.39
CA PHE A 422 -5.70 3.36 19.23
C PHE A 422 -5.05 3.12 20.61
N PRO A 423 -5.37 2.03 21.33
CA PRO A 423 -4.81 1.78 22.65
C PRO A 423 -3.31 1.47 22.62
N MET A 424 -2.77 1.06 21.46
CA MET A 424 -1.33 0.81 21.30
C MET A 424 -0.48 2.08 21.48
N HIS A 425 -1.03 3.27 21.20
CA HIS A 425 -0.33 4.52 21.53
C HIS A 425 -0.09 4.64 23.03
N PHE A 426 -1.10 4.33 23.85
CA PHE A 426 -0.96 4.32 25.31
C PHE A 426 0.06 3.28 25.74
N LEU A 427 -0.05 2.04 25.26
CA LEU A 427 0.94 0.99 25.57
C LEU A 427 2.38 1.40 25.19
N GLY A 428 2.54 2.08 24.06
CA GLY A 428 3.84 2.62 23.64
C GLY A 428 4.39 3.72 24.55
N VAL A 429 3.55 4.63 25.04
CA VAL A 429 3.95 5.67 26.01
C VAL A 429 4.42 5.06 27.34
N TYR A 430 3.85 3.91 27.74
CA TYR A 430 4.33 3.15 28.90
C TYR A 430 5.58 2.29 28.62
N GLY A 431 6.16 2.39 27.43
CA GLY A 431 7.43 1.76 27.09
C GLY A 431 7.32 0.29 26.70
N LEU A 432 6.14 -0.23 26.36
CA LEU A 432 6.03 -1.62 25.89
C LEU A 432 6.81 -1.79 24.59
N PRO A 433 7.84 -2.66 24.56
CA PRO A 433 8.66 -2.88 23.38
C PRO A 433 7.89 -3.67 22.31
N ARG A 434 8.20 -3.39 21.05
CA ARG A 434 7.73 -4.19 19.91
C ARG A 434 8.44 -5.54 19.85
N ARG A 435 7.83 -6.50 19.14
CA ARG A 435 8.41 -7.83 18.85
C ARG A 435 8.73 -8.66 20.11
N VAL A 436 7.96 -8.50 21.18
CA VAL A 436 8.02 -9.34 22.39
C VAL A 436 6.73 -10.14 22.50
N CYS A 437 6.80 -11.44 22.80
CA CYS A 437 5.61 -12.32 22.83
C CYS A 437 4.85 -12.30 24.16
N SER A 438 5.42 -11.73 25.22
CA SER A 438 4.84 -11.63 26.57
C SER A 438 4.88 -10.20 27.10
N TYR A 439 4.04 -9.87 28.08
CA TYR A 439 3.93 -8.52 28.66
C TYR A 439 3.49 -8.56 30.13
N GLU A 440 3.55 -7.43 30.84
CA GLU A 440 3.11 -7.39 32.24
C GLU A 440 1.58 -7.47 32.40
N PRO A 441 1.05 -8.23 33.38
CA PRO A 441 -0.39 -8.43 33.57
C PRO A 441 -1.22 -7.14 33.74
N CYS A 442 -0.62 -6.04 34.21
CA CYS A 442 -1.32 -4.76 34.34
C CYS A 442 -1.83 -4.20 32.99
N PHE A 443 -1.23 -4.61 31.87
CA PHE A 443 -1.63 -4.21 30.51
C PHE A 443 -2.60 -5.20 29.85
N GLN A 444 -3.03 -6.27 30.54
CA GLN A 444 -3.87 -7.31 29.94
C GLN A 444 -5.21 -6.78 29.42
N TRP A 445 -5.83 -5.85 30.14
CA TRP A 445 -7.13 -5.30 29.72
C TRP A 445 -7.02 -4.53 28.40
N LEU A 446 -5.95 -3.75 28.19
CA LEU A 446 -5.67 -3.04 26.94
C LEU A 446 -5.34 -4.02 25.81
N ASN A 447 -4.52 -5.01 26.10
CA ASN A 447 -4.18 -6.04 25.11
C ASN A 447 -5.39 -6.85 24.66
N THR A 448 -6.29 -7.17 25.60
CA THR A 448 -7.56 -7.83 25.31
C THR A 448 -8.44 -6.96 24.42
N LEU A 449 -8.53 -5.64 24.69
CA LEU A 449 -9.27 -4.70 23.84
C LEU A 449 -8.67 -4.63 22.42
N CYS A 450 -7.35 -4.53 22.32
CA CYS A 450 -6.65 -4.55 21.03
C CYS A 450 -6.94 -5.85 20.26
N SER A 451 -6.94 -7.00 20.94
CA SER A 451 -7.24 -8.30 20.34
C SER A 451 -8.70 -8.47 19.94
N MET A 452 -9.65 -7.86 20.67
CA MET A 452 -11.05 -7.74 20.23
C MET A 452 -11.19 -6.89 18.96
N GLY A 453 -10.46 -5.77 18.89
CA GLY A 453 -10.40 -4.95 17.67
C GLY A 453 -9.85 -5.71 16.47
N ALA A 454 -8.88 -6.59 16.69
CA ALA A 454 -8.36 -7.48 15.65
C ALA A 454 -9.41 -8.49 15.16
N ILE A 455 -10.22 -9.08 16.06
CA ILE A 455 -11.34 -9.95 15.68
C ILE A 455 -12.35 -9.21 14.80
N PHE A 456 -12.72 -7.98 15.16
CA PHE A 456 -13.60 -7.15 14.33
C PHE A 456 -12.98 -6.82 12.97
N SER A 457 -11.66 -6.57 12.92
CA SER A 457 -10.95 -6.34 11.67
C SER A 457 -10.94 -7.57 10.76
N VAL A 458 -10.76 -8.77 11.33
CA VAL A 458 -10.88 -10.04 10.59
C VAL A 458 -12.29 -10.22 10.04
N PHE A 459 -13.31 -10.02 10.89
CA PHE A 459 -14.71 -10.09 10.48
C PHE A 459 -15.04 -9.07 9.37
N SER A 460 -14.46 -7.88 9.44
CA SER A 460 -14.56 -6.86 8.39
C SER A 460 -14.01 -7.35 7.04
N GLY A 461 -12.83 -7.99 7.04
CA GLY A 461 -12.24 -8.53 5.81
C GLY A 461 -13.14 -9.58 5.13
N PHE A 462 -13.73 -10.48 5.91
CA PHE A 462 -14.71 -11.45 5.40
C PHE A 462 -16.01 -10.78 4.94
N THR A 463 -16.46 -9.74 5.64
CA THR A 463 -17.64 -8.96 5.25
C THR A 463 -17.44 -8.31 3.88
N LEU A 464 -16.25 -7.75 3.60
CA LEU A 464 -15.93 -7.21 2.27
C LEU A 464 -16.04 -8.29 1.17
N MET A 465 -15.49 -9.48 1.42
CA MET A 465 -15.56 -10.58 0.45
C MET A 465 -17.00 -11.06 0.24
N TYR A 466 -17.82 -11.07 1.28
CA TYR A 466 -19.24 -11.36 1.17
C TYR A 466 -19.98 -10.34 0.29
N ILE A 467 -19.68 -9.04 0.43
CA ILE A 467 -20.29 -7.97 -0.39
C ILE A 467 -19.91 -8.14 -1.87
N VAL A 468 -18.63 -8.41 -2.14
CA VAL A 468 -18.11 -8.68 -3.48
C VAL A 468 -18.81 -9.91 -4.09
N TRP A 469 -18.95 -10.98 -3.32
CA TRP A 469 -19.65 -12.19 -3.75
C TRP A 469 -21.14 -11.93 -4.01
N GLU A 470 -21.83 -11.22 -3.11
CA GLU A 470 -23.25 -10.87 -3.25
C GLU A 470 -23.50 -10.09 -4.54
N SER A 471 -22.67 -9.10 -4.85
CA SER A 471 -22.79 -8.31 -6.08
C SER A 471 -22.67 -9.19 -7.33
N MET A 472 -21.73 -10.13 -7.35
CA MET A 472 -21.54 -11.07 -8.46
C MET A 472 -22.65 -12.11 -8.55
N ALA A 473 -23.27 -12.49 -7.43
CA ALA A 473 -24.36 -13.47 -7.40
C ALA A 473 -25.70 -12.85 -7.82
N VAL A 474 -26.01 -11.67 -7.31
CA VAL A 474 -27.27 -10.95 -7.59
C VAL A 474 -27.23 -10.29 -8.97
N CYS A 475 -26.05 -9.92 -9.48
CA CYS A 475 -25.87 -9.32 -10.81
C CYS A 475 -26.67 -8.03 -11.02
N ASN A 476 -26.78 -7.16 -10.01
CA ASN A 476 -27.48 -5.87 -10.12
C ASN A 476 -26.75 -4.93 -11.09
N ARG A 477 -27.14 -4.95 -12.37
CA ARG A 477 -26.47 -4.22 -13.46
C ARG A 477 -26.56 -2.70 -13.31
N VAL A 478 -25.42 -2.04 -13.48
CA VAL A 478 -25.32 -0.59 -13.61
C VAL A 478 -25.41 -0.23 -15.09
N ILE A 479 -26.54 0.37 -15.47
CA ILE A 479 -26.85 0.64 -16.88
C ILE A 479 -25.87 1.65 -17.48
N ASN A 480 -25.59 2.75 -16.79
CA ASN A 480 -24.64 3.78 -17.21
C ASN A 480 -24.12 4.56 -16.00
N LEU A 481 -22.88 5.04 -16.09
CA LEU A 481 -22.34 6.08 -15.20
C LEU A 481 -22.53 7.42 -15.91
N TRP A 482 -23.18 8.39 -15.26
CA TRP A 482 -23.40 9.72 -15.80
C TRP A 482 -22.62 10.75 -14.98
N GLY A 483 -21.83 11.58 -15.66
CA GLY A 483 -21.16 12.73 -15.07
C GLY A 483 -20.55 13.63 -16.14
N GLY A 484 -19.87 14.70 -15.73
CA GLY A 484 -19.21 15.62 -16.67
C GLY A 484 -18.17 14.90 -17.54
N ALA A 485 -18.14 15.21 -18.83
CA ALA A 485 -17.23 14.60 -19.82
C ALA A 485 -15.73 14.88 -19.54
N HIS A 486 -15.42 15.78 -18.61
CA HIS A 486 -14.07 16.08 -18.14
C HIS A 486 -13.41 14.90 -17.40
N VAL A 487 -14.18 13.91 -16.95
CA VAL A 487 -13.67 12.70 -16.29
C VAL A 487 -13.91 11.50 -17.21
N VAL A 488 -12.83 10.81 -17.62
CA VAL A 488 -12.89 9.69 -18.58
C VAL A 488 -13.82 8.57 -18.13
N PHE A 489 -13.93 8.34 -16.81
CA PHE A 489 -14.80 7.29 -16.25
C PHE A 489 -16.30 7.63 -16.26
N ASN A 490 -16.69 8.88 -16.56
CA ASN A 490 -18.09 9.32 -16.60
C ASN A 490 -18.78 9.01 -17.93
N VAL A 491 -18.06 8.47 -18.93
CA VAL A 491 -18.61 8.13 -20.25
C VAL A 491 -18.14 6.73 -20.67
N LEU A 492 -18.61 5.73 -19.92
CA LEU A 492 -18.25 4.32 -20.11
C LEU A 492 -19.49 3.42 -20.23
N VAL A 493 -19.46 2.52 -21.20
CA VAL A 493 -20.33 1.34 -21.22
C VAL A 493 -19.70 0.30 -20.28
N ASN A 494 -20.44 -0.09 -19.24
CA ASN A 494 -19.98 -1.05 -18.25
C ASN A 494 -20.56 -2.46 -18.51
N PRO A 495 -19.77 -3.54 -18.34
CA PRO A 495 -18.33 -3.54 -18.09
C PRO A 495 -17.51 -3.19 -19.35
N ILE A 496 -16.33 -2.62 -19.16
CA ILE A 496 -15.44 -2.29 -20.28
C ILE A 496 -14.93 -3.60 -20.93
N GLY A 497 -15.12 -3.75 -22.25
CA GLY A 497 -14.58 -4.89 -22.99
C GLY A 497 -13.05 -4.93 -22.97
N ALA A 498 -12.45 -6.13 -23.09
CA ALA A 498 -11.00 -6.35 -23.02
C ALA A 498 -10.22 -5.36 -23.93
N HIS A 499 -10.48 -5.42 -25.24
CA HIS A 499 -10.02 -4.39 -26.17
C HIS A 499 -11.18 -3.42 -26.45
N SER A 500 -11.06 -2.21 -25.90
CA SER A 500 -11.99 -1.12 -26.21
C SER A 500 -11.15 0.02 -26.81
N PRO A 501 -11.38 0.44 -28.06
CA PRO A 501 -10.79 1.67 -28.55
C PRO A 501 -11.44 2.88 -27.86
N TYR A 502 -10.63 3.85 -27.47
CA TYR A 502 -11.11 5.16 -27.02
C TYR A 502 -11.37 6.05 -28.23
N LEU A 503 -12.62 6.51 -28.41
CA LEU A 503 -12.93 7.53 -29.40
C LEU A 503 -12.70 8.90 -28.78
N HIS A 504 -11.90 9.73 -29.47
CA HIS A 504 -11.60 11.09 -29.04
C HIS A 504 -12.84 12.01 -29.13
N TYR A 505 -13.80 11.70 -30.01
CA TYR A 505 -15.07 12.41 -30.17
C TYR A 505 -16.18 11.47 -30.70
N PRO A 506 -17.34 11.32 -30.00
CA PRO A 506 -17.56 11.73 -28.61
C PRO A 506 -16.59 10.96 -27.68
N VAL A 507 -16.16 11.60 -26.59
CA VAL A 507 -15.28 11.02 -25.55
C VAL A 507 -15.97 9.78 -24.97
N CYS A 508 -15.72 8.61 -25.54
CA CYS A 508 -16.36 7.37 -25.11
C CYS A 508 -15.50 6.15 -25.45
N TRP A 509 -15.60 5.14 -24.61
CA TRP A 509 -15.07 3.82 -24.92
C TRP A 509 -16.13 3.04 -25.66
N VAL A 510 -15.79 2.58 -26.86
CA VAL A 510 -16.71 1.83 -27.71
C VAL A 510 -16.39 0.34 -27.62
N PRO A 511 -17.39 -0.54 -27.42
CA PRO A 511 -17.21 -1.98 -27.54
C PRO A 511 -16.61 -2.32 -28.92
N SER A 512 -15.58 -3.17 -28.96
CA SER A 512 -14.91 -3.57 -30.22
C SER A 512 -15.85 -4.17 -31.26
N GLU A 513 -17.01 -4.68 -30.85
CA GLU A 513 -18.05 -5.23 -31.72
C GLU A 513 -18.71 -4.18 -32.64
N ILE A 514 -18.77 -2.91 -32.23
CA ILE A 514 -19.42 -1.85 -33.02
C ILE A 514 -18.59 -1.48 -34.25
N ARG A 515 -17.27 -1.71 -34.25
CA ARG A 515 -16.41 -1.42 -35.43
C ARG A 515 -16.63 -2.39 -36.61
N ARG A 516 -17.33 -3.53 -36.41
CA ARG A 516 -17.72 -4.43 -37.51
C ARG A 516 -18.96 -3.96 -38.25
N LEU A 517 -19.70 -3.00 -37.69
CA LEU A 517 -20.82 -2.34 -38.34
C LEU A 517 -20.28 -1.00 -38.85
N GLY A 518 -19.70 -0.99 -40.04
CA GLY A 518 -19.22 0.23 -40.69
C GLY A 518 -20.38 1.20 -40.97
N VAL A 519 -20.63 2.12 -40.03
CA VAL A 519 -21.48 3.29 -40.20
C VAL A 519 -20.67 4.53 -39.87
#